data_AF-A0A0M0GDH0-F1
#
_entry.id   AF-A0A0M0GDH0-F1
#
_cell.length_a   1.000
_cell.length_b   1.000
_cell.length_c   1.000
_cell.angle_alpha   90.00
_cell.angle_beta   90.00
_cell.angle_gamma   90.00
#
_symmetry.space_group_name_H-M   'P 1'
#
loop_
_entity.id
_entity.type
_entity.pdbx_description
1 polymer ?
#
loop_
_entity_poly.entity_id
_entity_poly.type
_entity_poly.pdbx_seq_one_letter_code
_entity_poly.pdbx_strand_id
1 'polypeptide(L)'
;MMLFLTLFFLIYYVVLLVKGNFFQGVRIAMGEDEIKKQKLGMDNYKPDSDLVIKTLLLMLFIIPFSITIIIYLCVATQYDLLKYPTLGLLVYYTVSLMWGFIKGKTKIDLSSEDKIEKYRKKLQRKRTLKGTLLQLIWVAYFGYMAYMLVL
;
A
#
# COMPACT_ATOMS: atom_id res chain seq x y z
N MET A 1 18.41 -0.46 -17.58
CA MET A 1 17.99 -0.61 -16.17
C MET A 1 16.65 0.05 -15.88
N MET A 2 16.47 1.34 -16.24
CA MET A 2 15.19 2.05 -16.04
C MET A 2 14.01 1.35 -16.74
N LEU A 3 14.15 0.98 -18.01
CA LEU A 3 13.09 0.27 -18.75
C LEU A 3 12.62 -1.01 -18.06
N PHE A 4 13.55 -1.80 -17.51
CA PHE A 4 13.22 -3.01 -16.76
C PHE A 4 12.38 -2.69 -15.52
N LEU A 5 12.77 -1.68 -14.74
CA LEU A 5 12.01 -1.25 -13.56
C LEU A 5 10.64 -0.68 -13.95
N THR A 6 10.55 0.08 -15.04
CA THR A 6 9.30 0.61 -15.58
C THR A 6 8.33 -0.52 -15.93
N LEU A 7 8.80 -1.54 -16.65
CA LEU A 7 7.98 -2.70 -17.01
C LEU A 7 7.60 -3.53 -15.77
N PHE A 8 8.53 -3.72 -14.83
CA PHE A 8 8.26 -4.39 -13.57
C PHE A 8 7.15 -3.69 -12.78
N PHE A 9 7.24 -2.37 -12.59
CA PHE A 9 6.22 -1.60 -11.90
C PHE A 9 4.90 -1.57 -12.69
N LEU A 10 4.94 -1.44 -14.01
CA LEU A 10 3.74 -1.49 -14.84
C LEU A 10 2.98 -2.80 -14.64
N ILE A 11 3.67 -3.94 -14.74
CA ILE A 11 3.08 -5.27 -14.50
C ILE A 11 2.53 -5.34 -13.08
N TYR A 12 3.31 -4.93 -12.07
CA TYR A 12 2.87 -4.93 -10.68
C TYR A 12 1.56 -4.14 -10.48
N TYR A 13 1.46 -2.93 -11.03
CA TYR A 13 0.26 -2.09 -10.90
C TYR A 13 -0.92 -2.60 -11.72
N VAL A 14 -0.69 -3.22 -12.88
CA VAL A 14 -1.74 -3.92 -13.66
C VAL A 14 -2.28 -5.11 -12.88
N VAL A 15 -1.42 -5.94 -12.28
CA VAL A 15 -1.90 -7.08 -11.49
C VAL A 15 -2.64 -6.61 -10.24
N LEU A 16 -2.15 -5.56 -9.56
CA LEU A 16 -2.87 -4.91 -8.46
C LEU A 16 -4.24 -4.37 -8.88
N LEU A 17 -4.34 -3.79 -10.08
CA LEU A 17 -5.60 -3.29 -10.63
C LEU A 17 -6.59 -4.45 -10.85
N VAL A 18 -6.14 -5.57 -11.41
CA VAL A 18 -6.98 -6.74 -11.74
C VAL A 18 -7.33 -7.61 -10.53
N LYS A 19 -6.38 -7.86 -9.62
CA LYS A 19 -6.58 -8.75 -8.45
C LYS A 19 -7.00 -8.00 -7.19
N GLY A 20 -6.79 -6.69 -7.12
CA GLY A 20 -6.99 -5.90 -5.90
C GLY A 20 -5.81 -6.03 -4.93
N ASN A 21 -6.01 -5.67 -3.67
CA ASN A 21 -4.93 -5.65 -2.68
C ASN A 21 -4.47 -7.07 -2.30
N PHE A 22 -3.23 -7.44 -2.67
CA PHE A 22 -2.62 -8.74 -2.34
C PHE A 22 -2.55 -9.04 -0.83
N PHE A 23 -2.47 -7.99 -0.01
CA PHE A 23 -2.28 -8.12 1.44
C PHE A 23 -3.58 -8.07 2.22
N GLN A 24 -4.72 -8.27 1.55
CA GLN A 24 -6.02 -8.21 2.20
C GLN A 24 -6.16 -9.25 3.33
N GLY A 25 -5.69 -10.48 3.12
CA GLY A 25 -5.76 -11.54 4.13
C GLY A 25 -5.02 -11.15 5.42
N VAL A 26 -3.80 -10.63 5.28
CA VAL A 26 -3.01 -10.13 6.41
C VAL A 26 -3.71 -8.94 7.07
N ARG A 27 -4.26 -8.00 6.29
CA ARG A 27 -5.02 -6.85 6.83
C ARG A 27 -6.23 -7.27 7.66
N ILE A 28 -6.99 -8.26 7.21
CA ILE A 28 -8.14 -8.79 7.94
C ILE A 28 -7.67 -9.45 9.23
N ALA A 29 -6.63 -10.29 9.16
CA ALA A 29 -6.09 -10.97 10.33
C ALA A 29 -5.58 -9.99 11.39
N MET A 30 -4.84 -8.95 10.99
CA MET A 30 -4.40 -7.88 11.89
C MET A 30 -5.58 -7.12 12.54
N GLY A 31 -6.64 -6.85 11.78
CA GLY A 31 -7.81 -6.17 12.31
C GLY A 31 -8.63 -7.02 13.28
N GLU A 32 -8.76 -8.33 13.03
CA GLU A 32 -9.39 -9.26 13.98
C GLU A 32 -8.55 -9.44 15.25
N ASP A 33 -7.23 -9.46 15.12
CA ASP A 33 -6.30 -9.51 16.24
C ASP A 33 -6.38 -8.24 17.12
N GLU A 34 -6.54 -7.06 16.50
CA GLU A 34 -6.80 -5.81 17.20
C GLU A 34 -8.12 -5.83 17.99
N ILE A 35 -9.19 -6.39 17.40
CA ILE A 35 -10.47 -6.60 18.10
C ILE A 35 -10.29 -7.52 19.30
N LYS A 36 -9.57 -8.65 19.14
CA LYS A 36 -9.29 -9.59 20.24
C LYS A 36 -8.51 -8.93 21.37
N LYS A 37 -7.48 -8.15 21.02
CA LYS A 37 -6.65 -7.41 21.98
C LYS A 37 -7.48 -6.43 22.81
N GLN A 38 -8.43 -5.74 22.19
CA GLN A 38 -9.31 -4.82 22.92
C GLN A 38 -10.34 -5.56 23.79
N LYS A 39 -10.88 -6.71 23.36
CA LYS A 39 -11.86 -7.50 24.15
C LYS A 39 -11.24 -8.20 25.36
N LEU A 40 -10.02 -8.72 25.26
CA LEU A 40 -9.35 -9.47 26.33
C LEU A 40 -8.61 -8.58 27.33
N GLY A 41 -8.32 -7.33 26.96
CA GLY A 41 -7.41 -6.45 27.70
C GLY A 41 -5.94 -6.80 27.45
N MET A 42 -5.04 -5.84 27.65
CA MET A 42 -3.61 -6.04 27.33
C MET A 42 -2.94 -7.12 28.17
N ASP A 43 -3.38 -7.31 29.42
CA ASP A 43 -2.72 -8.18 30.37
C ASP A 43 -2.96 -9.67 30.09
N ASN A 44 -4.06 -9.99 29.40
CA ASN A 44 -4.44 -11.37 29.04
C ASN A 44 -4.19 -11.70 27.56
N TYR A 45 -3.76 -10.73 26.77
CA TYR A 45 -3.56 -10.90 25.33
C TYR A 45 -2.19 -11.52 25.03
N LYS A 46 -2.20 -12.64 24.31
CA LYS A 46 -0.99 -13.25 23.74
C LYS A 46 -0.97 -13.03 22.22
N PRO A 47 0.10 -12.45 21.66
CA PRO A 47 0.20 -12.24 20.24
C PRO A 47 0.31 -13.56 19.48
N ASP A 48 -0.39 -13.65 18.36
CA ASP A 48 -0.30 -14.77 17.42
C ASP A 48 1.04 -14.72 16.67
N SER A 49 1.92 -15.70 16.94
CA SER A 49 3.26 -15.75 16.36
C SER A 49 3.26 -15.88 14.83
N ASP A 50 2.28 -16.59 14.25
CA ASP A 50 2.15 -16.73 12.81
C ASP A 50 1.78 -15.40 12.15
N LEU A 51 0.87 -14.64 12.79
CA LEU A 51 0.50 -13.31 12.33
C LEU A 51 1.67 -12.32 12.39
N VAL A 52 2.48 -12.38 13.45
CA VAL A 52 3.69 -11.55 13.58
C VAL A 52 4.69 -11.87 12.48
N ILE A 53 4.97 -13.14 12.20
CA ILE A 53 5.88 -13.57 11.13
C ILE A 53 5.37 -13.09 9.76
N LYS A 54 4.09 -13.31 9.45
CA LYS A 54 3.47 -12.84 8.20
C LYS A 54 3.58 -11.33 8.03
N THR A 55 3.40 -10.58 9.11
CA THR A 55 3.52 -9.11 9.10
C THR A 55 4.97 -8.66 8.91
N LEU A 56 5.93 -9.35 9.52
CA LEU A 56 7.36 -9.07 9.31
C LEU A 56 7.80 -9.36 7.87
N LEU A 57 7.37 -10.48 7.29
CA LEU A 57 7.63 -10.80 5.88
C LEU A 57 7.01 -9.75 4.95
N LEU A 58 5.81 -9.28 5.29
CA LEU A 58 5.16 -8.19 4.55
C LEU A 58 5.99 -6.90 4.61
N MET A 59 6.49 -6.54 5.79
CA MET A 59 7.36 -5.35 5.94
C MET A 59 8.68 -5.50 5.18
N LEU A 60 9.27 -6.70 5.18
CA LEU A 60 10.48 -7.01 4.41
C LEU A 60 10.27 -6.84 2.91
N PHE A 61 9.04 -6.99 2.40
CA PHE A 61 8.71 -6.69 1.00
C PHE A 61 8.40 -5.21 0.79
N ILE A 62 7.52 -4.61 1.61
CA ILE A 62 7.02 -3.24 1.41
C ILE A 62 8.14 -2.20 1.52
N ILE A 63 9.07 -2.36 2.46
CA ILE A 63 10.13 -1.37 2.72
C ILE A 63 11.09 -1.26 1.53
N PRO A 64 11.75 -2.35 1.06
CA PRO A 64 12.59 -2.28 -0.13
C PRO A 64 11.82 -1.84 -1.37
N PHE A 65 10.60 -2.35 -1.58
CA PHE A 65 9.77 -1.94 -2.71
C PHE A 65 9.51 -0.43 -2.72
N SER A 66 9.24 0.16 -1.54
CA SER A 66 9.03 1.60 -1.37
C SER A 66 10.32 2.42 -1.59
N ILE A 67 11.47 1.90 -1.19
CA ILE A 67 12.76 2.55 -1.45
C ILE A 67 13.05 2.52 -2.96
N THR A 68 12.85 1.38 -3.62
CA THR A 68 13.09 1.22 -5.05
C THR A 68 12.20 2.13 -5.89
N ILE A 69 10.91 2.29 -5.55
CA ILE A 69 10.03 3.21 -6.30
C ILE A 69 10.41 4.68 -6.09
N ILE A 70 10.87 5.08 -4.90
CA ILE A 70 11.38 6.44 -4.67
C ILE A 70 12.63 6.70 -5.48
N ILE A 71 13.61 5.78 -5.44
CA ILE A 71 14.84 5.89 -6.25
C ILE A 71 14.49 5.96 -7.74
N TYR A 72 13.58 5.11 -8.20
CA TYR A 72 13.10 5.13 -9.58
C TYR A 72 12.53 6.49 -9.96
N LEU A 73 11.64 7.06 -9.15
CA LEU A 73 11.01 8.35 -9.44
C LEU A 73 12.03 9.49 -9.45
N CYS A 74 13.02 9.48 -8.55
CA CYS A 74 14.12 10.45 -8.57
C CYS A 74 14.90 10.37 -9.88
N VAL A 75 15.27 9.17 -10.33
CA VAL A 75 16.02 8.98 -11.59
C VAL A 75 15.15 9.28 -12.81
N ALA A 76 13.86 8.95 -12.78
CA ALA A 76 12.91 9.20 -13.87
C ALA A 76 12.78 10.69 -14.22
N THR A 77 13.04 11.61 -13.28
CA THR A 77 13.04 13.06 -13.56
C THR A 77 14.05 13.50 -14.63
N GLN A 78 15.10 12.71 -14.87
CA GLN A 78 16.10 13.00 -15.91
C GLN A 78 15.63 12.58 -17.31
N TYR A 79 14.68 11.65 -17.39
CA TYR A 79 14.16 11.09 -18.64
C TYR A 79 12.78 11.65 -19.02
N ASP A 80 12.01 12.12 -18.04
CA ASP A 80 10.69 12.71 -18.27
C ASP A 80 10.80 14.10 -18.90
N LEU A 81 10.33 14.25 -20.14
CA LEU A 81 10.30 15.54 -20.86
C LEU A 81 9.48 16.61 -20.10
N LEU A 82 8.38 16.21 -19.48
CA LEU A 82 7.47 17.13 -18.80
C LEU A 82 7.89 17.38 -17.35
N LYS A 83 8.59 16.45 -16.71
CA LYS A 83 9.08 16.44 -15.31
C LYS A 83 8.02 16.55 -14.21
N TYR A 84 7.01 17.40 -14.40
CA TYR A 84 5.91 17.66 -13.48
C TYR A 84 5.12 16.39 -13.11
N PRO A 85 4.80 15.46 -14.03
CA PRO A 85 4.10 14.23 -13.67
C PRO A 85 4.90 13.37 -12.69
N THR A 86 6.20 13.20 -12.95
CA THR A 86 7.11 12.44 -12.09
C THR A 86 7.28 13.11 -10.71
N LEU A 87 7.47 14.43 -10.66
CA LEU A 87 7.56 15.18 -9.40
C LEU A 87 6.26 15.11 -8.59
N GLY A 88 5.11 15.24 -9.25
CA GLY A 88 3.80 15.13 -8.60
C GLY A 88 3.60 13.75 -7.96
N LEU A 89 3.98 12.67 -8.66
CA LEU A 89 3.91 11.32 -8.12
C LEU A 89 4.90 11.08 -6.98
N LEU A 90 6.11 11.63 -7.05
CA LEU A 90 7.10 11.54 -5.97
C LEU A 90 6.59 12.20 -4.69
N VAL A 91 6.07 13.43 -4.78
CA VAL A 91 5.48 14.14 -3.64
C VAL A 91 4.28 13.38 -3.11
N TYR A 92 3.37 12.97 -4.01
CA TYR A 92 2.18 12.23 -3.63
C TYR A 92 2.50 10.92 -2.90
N TYR A 93 3.46 10.14 -3.41
CA TYR A 93 3.87 8.86 -2.81
C TYR A 93 4.51 9.08 -1.44
N THR A 94 5.40 10.06 -1.32
CA THR A 94 6.09 10.38 -0.06
C THR A 94 5.12 10.87 1.02
N VAL A 95 4.21 11.79 0.67
CA VAL A 95 3.16 12.27 1.58
C VAL A 95 2.23 11.13 1.97
N SER A 96 1.85 10.25 1.04
CA SER A 96 0.99 9.10 1.32
C SER A 96 1.64 8.10 2.27
N LEU A 97 2.95 7.85 2.14
CA LEU A 97 3.70 7.02 3.07
C LEU A 97 3.73 7.64 4.48
N MET A 98 4.12 8.91 4.60
CA MET A 98 4.15 9.63 5.88
C MET A 98 2.77 9.65 6.56
N TRP A 99 1.71 9.96 5.79
CA TRP A 99 0.35 9.94 6.29
C TRP A 99 -0.05 8.54 6.79
N GLY A 100 0.36 7.49 6.08
CA GLY A 100 0.16 6.10 6.48
C GLY A 100 0.71 5.81 7.88
N PHE A 101 1.95 6.24 8.16
CA PHE A 101 2.55 6.10 9.49
C PHE A 101 1.81 6.89 10.57
N ILE A 102 1.32 8.09 10.27
CA ILE A 102 0.56 8.90 11.22
C ILE A 102 -0.77 8.22 11.56
N LYS A 103 -1.52 7.78 10.54
CA LYS A 103 -2.80 7.09 10.72
C LYS A 103 -2.65 5.75 11.44
N GLY A 104 -1.55 5.04 11.22
CA GLY A 104 -1.27 3.78 11.91
C GLY A 104 -1.16 3.91 13.44
N LYS A 105 -0.89 5.12 13.95
CA LYS A 105 -0.84 5.41 15.39
C LYS A 105 -2.21 5.76 16.00
N THR A 106 -3.22 6.02 15.18
CA THR A 106 -4.54 6.42 15.66
C THR A 106 -5.28 5.19 16.17
N LYS A 107 -5.63 5.17 17.47
CA LYS A 107 -6.43 4.08 18.04
C LYS A 107 -7.81 4.04 17.38
N ILE A 108 -8.24 2.84 17.00
CA ILE A 108 -9.57 2.62 16.44
C ILE A 108 -10.54 2.43 17.61
N ASP A 109 -11.63 3.20 17.58
CA ASP A 109 -12.71 3.08 18.54
C ASP A 109 -13.58 1.86 18.22
N LEU A 110 -13.45 0.81 19.04
CA LEU A 110 -14.22 -0.43 18.95
C LEU A 110 -15.08 -0.65 20.21
N SER A 111 -15.53 0.44 20.84
CA SER A 111 -16.31 0.41 22.09
C SER A 111 -17.69 -0.23 22.01
N SER A 112 -18.27 -0.37 20.80
CA SER A 112 -19.59 -0.99 20.60
C SER A 112 -19.56 -2.04 19.50
N GLU A 113 -20.45 -3.03 19.57
CA GLU A 113 -20.57 -4.09 18.55
C GLU A 113 -20.90 -3.50 17.16
N ASP A 114 -21.72 -2.44 17.08
CA ASP A 114 -21.98 -1.72 15.83
C ASP A 114 -20.70 -1.13 15.20
N LYS A 115 -19.76 -0.63 16.02
CA LYS A 115 -18.49 -0.09 15.56
C LYS A 115 -17.55 -1.21 15.10
N ILE A 116 -17.55 -2.34 15.81
CA ILE A 116 -16.80 -3.55 15.44
C ILE A 116 -17.29 -4.08 14.08
N GLU A 117 -18.60 -4.15 13.87
CA GLU A 117 -19.16 -4.64 12.61
C GLU A 117 -18.83 -3.70 11.43
N LYS A 118 -18.95 -2.38 11.64
CA LYS A 118 -18.51 -1.38 10.65
C LYS A 118 -17.01 -1.52 10.33
N TYR A 119 -16.18 -1.77 11.34
CA TYR A 119 -14.76 -1.99 11.15
C TYR A 119 -14.48 -3.27 10.33
N ARG A 120 -15.13 -4.39 10.66
CA ARG A 120 -15.04 -5.64 9.90
C ARG A 120 -15.45 -5.47 8.44
N LYS A 121 -16.58 -4.80 8.18
CA LYS A 121 -17.02 -4.48 6.80
C LYS A 121 -15.98 -3.67 6.03
N LYS A 122 -15.32 -2.72 6.70
CA LYS A 122 -14.22 -1.94 6.11
C LYS A 122 -12.99 -2.81 5.81
N LEU A 123 -12.62 -3.73 6.72
CA LEU A 123 -11.49 -4.66 6.53
C LEU A 123 -11.74 -5.66 5.39
N GLN A 124 -12.97 -6.12 5.21
CA GLN A 124 -13.36 -7.05 4.14
C GLN A 124 -13.45 -6.40 2.76
N ARG A 125 -13.43 -5.06 2.67
CA ARG A 125 -13.51 -4.36 1.39
C ARG A 125 -12.24 -4.55 0.55
N LYS A 126 -12.34 -5.39 -0.48
CA LYS A 126 -11.26 -5.71 -1.44
C LYS A 126 -10.79 -4.51 -2.24
N ARG A 127 -11.73 -3.66 -2.66
CA ARG A 127 -11.50 -2.51 -3.54
C ARG A 127 -12.18 -1.26 -3.01
N THR A 128 -11.54 -0.12 -3.24
CA THR A 128 -12.12 1.20 -3.03
C THR A 128 -11.97 1.99 -4.32
N LEU A 129 -12.95 2.84 -4.66
CA LEU A 129 -12.89 3.69 -5.85
C LEU A 129 -11.60 4.52 -5.89
N LYS A 130 -11.23 5.10 -4.73
CA LYS A 130 -9.96 5.82 -4.57
C LYS A 130 -8.75 4.94 -4.89
N GLY A 131 -8.73 3.70 -4.39
CA GLY A 131 -7.65 2.74 -4.66
C GLY A 131 -7.54 2.40 -6.15
N THR A 132 -8.66 2.16 -6.82
CA THR A 132 -8.70 1.86 -8.25
C THR A 132 -8.23 3.04 -9.09
N LEU A 133 -8.69 4.26 -8.81
CA LEU A 133 -8.24 5.47 -9.52
C LEU A 133 -6.74 5.69 -9.37
N LEU A 134 -6.20 5.49 -8.17
CA LEU A 134 -4.76 5.59 -7.96
C LEU A 134 -3.97 4.54 -8.74
N GLN A 135 -4.46 3.30 -8.79
CA GLN A 135 -3.83 2.25 -9.60
C GLN A 135 -3.85 2.61 -11.08
N LEU A 136 -4.94 3.18 -11.59
CA LEU A 136 -5.01 3.66 -12.98
C LEU A 136 -4.01 4.78 -13.26
N ILE A 137 -3.83 5.73 -12.34
CA ILE A 137 -2.82 6.79 -12.48
C ILE A 137 -1.42 6.18 -12.57
N TRP A 138 -1.09 5.20 -11.72
CA TRP A 138 0.20 4.51 -11.79
C TRP A 138 0.40 3.73 -13.09
N VAL A 139 -0.62 3.00 -13.55
CA VAL A 139 -0.56 2.28 -14.83
C VAL A 139 -0.36 3.25 -15.99
N ALA A 140 -1.10 4.35 -16.02
CA ALA A 140 -0.96 5.39 -17.05
C ALA A 140 0.45 6.00 -17.02
N TYR A 141 0.98 6.31 -15.83
CA TYR A 141 2.32 6.85 -15.68
C TYR A 141 3.42 5.90 -16.13
N PHE A 142 3.40 4.64 -15.69
CA PHE A 142 4.41 3.67 -16.10
C PHE A 142 4.28 3.29 -17.58
N GLY A 143 3.06 3.32 -18.14
CA GLY A 143 2.85 3.19 -19.58
C GLY A 143 3.48 4.35 -20.37
N TYR A 144 3.26 5.59 -19.91
CA TYR A 144 3.91 6.77 -20.46
C TYR A 144 5.45 6.69 -20.36
N MET A 145 5.99 6.33 -19.19
CA MET A 145 7.44 6.19 -19.02
C MET A 145 8.02 5.07 -19.88
N ALA A 146 7.29 3.96 -20.09
CA ALA A 146 7.74 2.89 -20.97
C ALA A 146 7.85 3.37 -22.42
N TYR A 147 6.86 4.14 -22.89
CA TYR A 147 6.91 4.78 -24.20
C TYR A 147 8.10 5.75 -24.32
N MET A 148 8.28 6.63 -23.33
CA MET A 148 9.37 7.62 -23.29
C MET A 148 10.78 7.02 -23.24
N LEU A 149 10.95 5.81 -22.71
CA LEU A 149 12.25 5.14 -22.61
C LEU A 149 12.61 4.29 -23.83
N VAL A 150 11.63 4.06 -24.72
CA VAL A 150 11.81 3.31 -25.97
C VAL A 150 11.95 4.25 -27.17
N LEU A 151 11.34 5.44 -27.11
CA LEU A 151 11.51 6.53 -28.06
C LEU A 151 12.88 7.21 -27.88
#